data_AF-A0A482VFQ6-F1
#
_entry.id   AF-A0A482VFQ6-F1
#
_cell.length_a   1.000
_cell.length_b   1.000
_cell.length_c   1.000
_cell.angle_alpha   90.00
_cell.angle_beta   90.00
_cell.angle_gamma   90.00
#
_symmetry.space_group_name_H-M   'P 1'
#
loop_
_entity.id
_entity.type
_entity.pdbx_description
1 polymer ?
#
loop_
_entity_poly.entity_id
_entity_poly.type
_entity_poly.pdbx_seq_one_letter_code
_entity_poly.pdbx_strand_id
1 'polypeptide(L)'
;MKETKIQKIKKDDSSAILRMFFLNFDNKIINFINMFSLAYQIVSTLIQVYFIITNISLELITRYSTMLIVNCYSMFAMIFLIIFEKNMIKLDNFFISFAWSIDNAGEVTARDIKGTSAKINRIICFMLGLNLIVMIIYFPFCGNQSELFIWERVCDRYFGIWSKLFYHIYFATIPSLVYSGVRLGFILIHGIWNLKNQVLLIIAYILKISDDFADLDDWQKLHSVQYQNAIFERLCLCIKHHVTLKRHIRQIHEIVEIAMPWFLLFATLIFITSIVFVLNYIETMSNVLKLRFCTAGCNFALVLIIFCEAGQSLVDETGRVFEVLGSSSWYIWNVKNRRILLNFMTNCVNPIKFSFAGISLDYRLAVS
;
A
#
# COMPACT_ATOMS: atom_id res chain seq x y z
N MET A 1 0.44 5.50 32.05
CA MET A 1 0.97 6.50 31.09
C MET A 1 1.28 5.93 29.70
N LYS A 2 1.97 4.77 29.58
CA LYS A 2 2.30 4.16 28.27
C LYS A 2 1.05 3.65 27.50
N GLU A 3 0.10 3.01 28.18
CA GLU A 3 -1.17 2.56 27.56
C GLU A 3 -2.04 3.74 27.09
N THR A 4 -2.11 4.81 27.89
CA THR A 4 -2.83 6.04 27.54
C THR A 4 -2.25 6.69 26.27
N LYS A 5 -0.92 6.67 26.11
CA LYS A 5 -0.24 7.16 24.90
C LYS A 5 -0.54 6.30 23.68
N ILE A 6 -0.54 4.97 23.82
CA ILE A 6 -0.85 4.03 22.72
C ILE A 6 -2.30 4.21 22.28
N GLN A 7 -3.25 4.29 23.21
CA GLN A 7 -4.66 4.54 22.89
C GLN A 7 -4.86 5.86 22.17
N LYS A 8 -4.14 6.91 22.58
CA LYS A 8 -4.18 8.21 21.91
C LYS A 8 -3.64 8.14 20.48
N ILE A 9 -2.49 7.49 20.26
CA ILE A 9 -1.91 7.31 18.92
C ILE A 9 -2.85 6.49 18.03
N LYS A 10 -3.50 5.45 18.57
CA LYS A 10 -4.51 4.67 17.83
C LYS A 10 -5.75 5.50 17.46
N LYS A 11 -6.15 6.43 18.33
CA LYS A 11 -7.27 7.35 18.08
C LYS A 11 -6.92 8.44 17.07
N ASP A 12 -5.66 8.87 17.07
CA ASP A 12 -5.09 9.83 16.13
C ASP A 12 -4.66 9.17 14.81
N ASP A 13 -4.90 7.87 14.64
CA ASP A 13 -4.53 7.16 13.42
C ASP A 13 -5.34 7.71 12.24
N SER A 14 -4.67 8.54 11.46
CA SER A 14 -5.15 9.14 10.22
C SER A 14 -5.73 8.14 9.20
N SER A 15 -5.48 6.85 9.41
CA SER A 15 -5.88 5.77 8.52
C SER A 15 -6.53 4.63 9.30
N ALA A 16 -7.27 4.95 10.36
CA ALA A 16 -7.99 3.99 11.19
C ALA A 16 -8.88 3.02 10.37
N ILE A 17 -9.48 3.50 9.27
CA ILE A 17 -10.28 2.65 8.37
C ILE A 17 -9.42 1.56 7.72
N LEU A 18 -8.27 1.92 7.14
CA LEU A 18 -7.34 0.94 6.55
C LEU A 18 -6.88 -0.09 7.58
N ARG A 19 -6.51 0.40 8.77
CA ARG A 19 -6.08 -0.47 9.85
C ARG A 19 -7.19 -1.43 10.28
N MET A 20 -8.42 -0.94 10.43
CA MET A 20 -9.57 -1.75 10.79
C MET A 20 -9.86 -2.82 9.72
N PHE A 21 -9.84 -2.44 8.45
CA PHE A 21 -10.20 -3.33 7.34
C PHE A 21 -9.08 -4.28 6.90
N PHE A 22 -7.81 -4.01 7.20
CA PHE A 22 -6.69 -4.78 6.63
C PHE A 22 -5.66 -5.28 7.63
N LEU A 23 -5.51 -4.64 8.80
CA LEU A 23 -4.53 -5.04 9.83
C LEU A 23 -5.16 -5.75 11.01
N ASN A 24 -6.36 -5.34 11.45
CA ASN A 24 -7.03 -5.90 12.63
C ASN A 24 -7.82 -7.19 12.35
N PHE A 25 -7.45 -7.96 11.32
CA PHE A 25 -8.15 -9.17 10.88
C PHE A 25 -7.71 -10.42 11.66
N ASP A 26 -7.63 -10.34 12.99
CA ASP A 26 -7.34 -11.51 13.83
C ASP A 26 -8.63 -12.30 14.13
N ASN A 27 -9.23 -12.85 13.08
CA ASN A 27 -10.38 -13.73 13.20
C ASN A 27 -10.04 -15.12 12.65
N LYS A 28 -10.01 -16.11 13.55
CA LYS A 28 -9.76 -17.52 13.22
C LYS A 28 -10.64 -18.04 12.08
N ILE A 29 -11.90 -17.58 12.00
CA ILE A 29 -12.84 -17.98 10.94
C ILE A 29 -12.39 -17.46 9.58
N ILE A 30 -11.95 -16.20 9.51
CA ILE A 30 -11.51 -15.59 8.25
C ILE A 30 -10.21 -16.25 7.77
N ASN A 31 -9.29 -16.53 8.70
CA ASN A 31 -8.07 -17.26 8.39
C ASN A 31 -8.37 -18.67 7.87
N PHE A 32 -9.35 -19.36 8.46
CA PHE A 32 -9.80 -20.65 7.96
C PHE A 32 -10.42 -20.56 6.55
N ILE A 33 -11.32 -19.59 6.30
CA ILE A 33 -11.93 -19.36 4.98
C ILE A 33 -10.85 -19.04 3.94
N ASN A 34 -9.87 -18.23 4.31
CA ASN A 34 -8.75 -17.86 3.46
C ASN A 34 -7.91 -19.10 3.09
N MET A 35 -7.50 -19.90 4.08
CA MET A 35 -6.74 -21.13 3.83
C MET A 35 -7.50 -22.14 2.98
N PHE A 36 -8.80 -22.31 3.25
CA PHE A 36 -9.68 -23.17 2.44
C PHE A 36 -9.76 -22.66 1.00
N SER A 37 -10.00 -21.36 0.82
CA SER A 37 -10.09 -20.72 -0.49
C SER A 37 -8.80 -20.89 -1.29
N LEU A 38 -7.65 -20.68 -0.65
CA LEU A 38 -6.34 -20.88 -1.27
C LEU A 38 -6.13 -22.33 -1.71
N ALA A 39 -6.36 -23.29 -0.83
CA ALA A 39 -6.18 -24.70 -1.13
C ALA A 39 -7.09 -25.15 -2.28
N TYR A 40 -8.37 -24.75 -2.23
CA TYR A 40 -9.34 -25.05 -3.29
C TYR A 40 -8.93 -24.46 -4.63
N GLN A 41 -8.45 -23.22 -4.63
CA GLN A 41 -8.06 -22.49 -5.85
C GLN A 41 -6.76 -23.02 -6.46
N ILE A 42 -5.80 -23.47 -5.64
CA ILE A 42 -4.61 -24.18 -6.12
C ILE A 42 -5.02 -25.47 -6.84
N VAL A 43 -5.82 -26.31 -6.21
CA VAL A 43 -6.29 -27.57 -6.82
C VAL A 43 -7.08 -27.30 -8.10
N SER A 44 -8.00 -26.34 -8.06
CA SER A 44 -8.79 -25.95 -9.23
C SER A 44 -7.90 -25.45 -10.38
N THR A 45 -6.89 -24.64 -10.08
CA THR A 45 -5.95 -24.13 -11.08
C THR A 45 -5.10 -25.25 -11.68
N LEU A 46 -4.63 -26.21 -10.87
CA LEU A 46 -3.88 -27.37 -11.37
C LEU A 46 -4.72 -28.21 -12.34
N ILE A 47 -6.00 -28.43 -12.04
CA ILE A 47 -6.92 -29.16 -12.93
C ILE A 47 -7.17 -28.35 -14.22
N GLN A 48 -7.31 -27.02 -14.14
CA GLN A 48 -7.45 -26.15 -15.32
C GLN A 48 -6.21 -26.22 -16.22
N VAL A 49 -5.00 -26.17 -15.64
CA VAL A 49 -3.74 -26.30 -16.38
C VAL A 49 -3.65 -27.67 -17.04
N TYR A 50 -3.98 -28.75 -16.31
CA TYR A 50 -4.02 -30.10 -16.88
C TYR A 50 -5.00 -30.20 -18.05
N PHE A 51 -6.19 -29.61 -17.93
CA PHE A 51 -7.18 -29.57 -19.00
C PHE A 51 -6.66 -28.83 -20.24
N ILE A 52 -5.98 -27.68 -20.05
CA ILE A 52 -5.37 -26.91 -21.13
C ILE A 52 -4.28 -27.71 -21.84
N ILE A 53 -3.41 -28.40 -21.08
CA ILE A 53 -2.32 -29.22 -21.64
C ILE A 53 -2.88 -30.39 -22.46
N THR A 54 -3.92 -31.06 -21.95
CA THR A 54 -4.51 -32.23 -22.62
C THR A 54 -5.39 -31.88 -23.82
N ASN A 55 -5.92 -30.66 -23.87
CA ASN A 55 -6.79 -30.17 -24.95
C ASN A 55 -6.18 -28.93 -25.61
N ILE A 56 -4.87 -28.98 -25.87
CA ILE A 56 -4.11 -27.81 -26.31
C ILE A 56 -4.70 -27.24 -27.61
N SER A 57 -5.15 -26.01 -27.53
CA SER A 57 -5.55 -25.23 -28.69
C SER A 57 -5.19 -23.78 -28.47
N LEU A 58 -4.78 -23.10 -29.54
CA LEU A 58 -4.42 -21.69 -29.46
C LEU A 58 -5.60 -20.86 -28.92
N GLU A 59 -6.81 -21.16 -29.37
CA GLU A 59 -8.05 -20.52 -28.89
C GLU A 59 -8.24 -20.68 -27.38
N LEU A 60 -8.00 -21.87 -26.82
CA LEU A 60 -8.16 -22.12 -25.39
C LEU A 60 -7.15 -21.28 -24.58
N ILE A 61 -5.90 -21.23 -25.05
CA ILE A 61 -4.83 -20.46 -24.39
C ILE A 61 -5.12 -18.96 -24.46
N THR A 62 -5.41 -18.42 -25.65
CA THR A 62 -5.66 -16.98 -25.83
C THR A 62 -6.90 -16.52 -25.07
N ARG A 63 -7.95 -17.35 -25.02
CA ARG A 63 -9.21 -17.02 -24.36
C ARG A 63 -9.13 -17.05 -22.83
N TYR A 64 -8.44 -18.04 -22.25
CA TYR A 64 -8.51 -18.29 -20.80
C TYR A 64 -7.25 -17.90 -20.01
N SER A 65 -6.12 -17.63 -20.69
CA SER A 65 -4.86 -17.27 -20.04
C SER A 65 -4.98 -16.08 -19.11
N THR A 66 -5.67 -15.00 -19.52
CA THR A 66 -5.80 -13.78 -18.71
C THR A 66 -6.37 -14.07 -17.32
N MET A 67 -7.50 -14.77 -17.25
CA MET A 67 -8.14 -15.05 -15.95
C MET A 67 -7.37 -16.10 -15.15
N LEU A 68 -6.70 -17.05 -15.81
CA LEU A 68 -5.81 -17.99 -15.13
C LEU A 68 -4.65 -17.25 -14.45
N ILE A 69 -4.01 -16.30 -15.14
CA ILE A 69 -2.90 -15.51 -14.61
C ILE A 69 -3.38 -14.56 -13.49
N VAL A 70 -4.55 -13.93 -13.64
CA VAL A 70 -5.18 -13.14 -12.55
C VAL A 70 -5.44 -13.99 -11.31
N ASN A 71 -5.87 -15.24 -11.48
CA ASN A 71 -6.05 -16.15 -10.36
C ASN A 71 -4.71 -16.52 -9.71
N CYS A 72 -3.67 -16.81 -10.51
CA CYS A 72 -2.31 -17.03 -10.02
C CYS A 72 -1.76 -15.83 -9.24
N TYR A 73 -1.96 -14.60 -9.74
CA TYR A 73 -1.63 -13.37 -9.03
C TYR A 73 -2.31 -13.30 -7.66
N SER A 74 -3.60 -13.60 -7.62
CA SER A 74 -4.40 -13.52 -6.38
C SER A 74 -3.97 -14.57 -5.37
N MET A 75 -3.71 -15.81 -5.82
CA MET A 75 -3.16 -16.87 -4.98
C MET A 75 -1.76 -16.50 -4.46
N PHE A 76 -0.90 -15.94 -5.31
CA PHE A 76 0.43 -15.49 -4.90
C PHE A 76 0.35 -14.38 -3.85
N ALA A 77 -0.52 -13.39 -4.05
CA ALA A 77 -0.76 -12.32 -3.07
C ALA A 77 -1.22 -12.88 -1.72
N MET A 78 -2.10 -13.89 -1.75
CA MET A 78 -2.60 -14.55 -0.55
C MET A 78 -1.52 -15.36 0.18
N ILE A 79 -0.69 -16.11 -0.55
CA ILE A 79 0.47 -16.82 -0.01
C ILE A 79 1.44 -15.82 0.63
N PHE A 80 1.76 -14.74 -0.07
CA PHE A 80 2.63 -13.69 0.42
C PHE A 80 2.08 -13.08 1.71
N LEU A 81 0.77 -12.80 1.75
CA LEU A 81 0.12 -12.30 2.95
C LEU A 81 0.28 -13.26 4.13
N ILE A 82 0.03 -14.56 3.93
CA ILE A 82 0.17 -15.58 4.99
C ILE A 82 1.62 -15.63 5.52
N ILE A 83 2.61 -15.58 4.63
CA ILE A 83 4.03 -15.64 5.00
C ILE A 83 4.44 -14.38 5.80
N PHE A 84 4.01 -13.20 5.36
CA PHE A 84 4.48 -11.93 5.91
C PHE A 84 3.54 -11.29 6.95
N GLU A 85 2.36 -11.86 7.23
CA GLU A 85 1.37 -11.27 8.15
C GLU A 85 1.96 -10.95 9.52
N LYS A 86 2.68 -11.90 10.13
CA LYS A 86 3.32 -11.69 11.44
C LYS A 86 4.36 -10.58 11.41
N ASN A 87 5.13 -10.48 10.33
CA ASN A 87 6.13 -9.43 10.15
C ASN A 87 5.45 -8.06 9.98
N MET A 88 4.37 -7.97 9.20
CA MET A 88 3.59 -6.75 9.02
C MET A 88 2.96 -6.28 10.34
N ILE A 89 2.38 -7.18 11.14
CA ILE A 89 1.84 -6.85 12.48
C ILE A 89 2.96 -6.38 13.41
N LYS A 90 4.12 -7.02 13.39
CA LYS A 90 5.29 -6.60 14.18
C LYS A 90 5.77 -5.21 13.76
N LEU A 91 5.77 -4.92 12.46
CA LEU A 91 6.14 -3.62 11.91
C LEU A 91 5.15 -2.52 12.33
N ASP A 92 3.84 -2.77 12.26
CA ASP A 92 2.82 -1.83 12.73
C ASP A 92 2.97 -1.54 14.23
N ASN A 93 3.12 -2.58 15.05
CA ASN A 93 3.33 -2.43 16.49
C ASN A 93 4.63 -1.67 16.81
N PHE A 94 5.69 -1.94 16.06
CA PHE A 94 6.94 -1.19 16.17
C PHE A 94 6.73 0.29 15.82
N PHE A 95 6.04 0.60 14.72
CA PHE A 95 5.69 1.97 14.33
C PHE A 95 4.97 2.72 15.44
N ILE A 96 3.89 2.15 15.97
CA ILE A 96 3.07 2.76 17.03
C ILE A 96 3.88 3.02 18.30
N SER A 97 4.88 2.19 18.57
CA SER A 97 5.71 2.33 19.78
C SER A 97 6.54 3.62 19.80
N PHE A 98 6.89 4.17 18.63
CA PHE A 98 7.72 5.38 18.52
C PHE A 98 7.03 6.56 17.85
N ALA A 99 5.91 6.35 17.14
CA ALA A 99 5.17 7.40 16.45
C ALA A 99 4.82 8.58 17.39
N TRP A 100 4.97 9.80 16.88
CA TRP A 100 4.52 11.02 17.54
C TRP A 100 3.01 11.20 17.33
N SER A 101 2.33 11.70 18.35
CA SER A 101 0.91 12.09 18.26
C SER A 101 0.80 13.36 17.43
N ILE A 102 -0.30 13.46 16.68
CA ILE A 102 -0.60 14.61 15.82
C ILE A 102 -0.71 15.91 16.63
N ASP A 103 -1.11 15.82 17.90
CA ASP A 103 -1.25 16.97 18.78
C ASP A 103 0.07 17.72 19.03
N ASN A 104 1.22 17.06 18.83
CA ASN A 104 2.53 17.68 18.98
C ASN A 104 2.87 18.67 17.84
N ALA A 105 2.13 18.66 16.73
CA ALA A 105 2.40 19.49 15.56
C ALA A 105 1.93 20.95 15.71
N GLY A 106 1.11 21.23 16.73
CA GLY A 106 0.29 22.43 16.84
C GLY A 106 -0.91 22.42 15.88
N GLU A 107 -1.83 23.36 16.09
CA GLU A 107 -3.19 23.26 15.55
C GLU A 107 -3.26 23.26 14.02
N VAL A 108 -2.48 24.12 13.36
CA VAL A 108 -2.51 24.27 11.89
C VAL A 108 -2.06 22.98 11.20
N THR A 109 -0.90 22.43 11.56
CA THR A 109 -0.39 21.19 11.00
C THR A 109 -1.28 20.00 11.37
N ALA A 110 -1.80 19.96 12.60
CA ALA A 110 -2.73 18.91 13.01
C ALA A 110 -4.02 18.93 12.17
N ARG A 111 -4.55 20.12 11.85
CA ARG A 111 -5.71 20.31 10.98
C ARG A 111 -5.44 19.87 9.55
N ASP A 112 -4.27 20.19 9.02
CA ASP A 112 -3.84 19.79 7.67
C ASP A 112 -3.67 18.27 7.53
N ILE A 113 -3.01 17.63 8.51
CA ILE A 113 -2.87 16.17 8.57
C ILE A 113 -4.26 15.51 8.63
N LYS A 114 -5.16 16.01 9.49
CA LYS A 114 -6.54 15.49 9.62
C LYS A 114 -7.36 15.70 8.35
N GLY A 115 -7.23 16.85 7.69
CA GLY A 115 -7.91 17.14 6.43
C GLY A 115 -7.49 16.18 5.31
N THR A 116 -6.19 15.99 5.17
CA THR A 116 -5.63 15.11 4.13
C THR A 116 -5.93 13.63 4.41
N SER A 117 -5.83 13.23 5.67
CA SER A 117 -6.31 11.93 6.18
C SER A 117 -7.78 11.66 5.81
N ALA A 118 -8.68 12.61 6.05
CA ALA A 118 -10.09 12.46 5.69
C ALA A 118 -10.31 12.34 4.17
N LYS A 119 -9.55 13.10 3.37
CA LYS A 119 -9.58 12.98 1.90
C LYS A 119 -9.18 11.57 1.45
N ILE A 120 -8.08 11.04 1.99
CA ILE A 120 -7.57 9.71 1.64
C ILE A 120 -8.51 8.60 2.10
N ASN A 121 -9.04 8.69 3.31
CA ASN A 121 -10.04 7.74 3.80
C ASN A 121 -11.28 7.70 2.88
N ARG A 122 -11.74 8.86 2.36
CA ARG A 122 -12.82 8.89 1.36
C ARG A 122 -12.42 8.20 0.05
N ILE A 123 -11.21 8.42 -0.44
CA ILE A 123 -10.69 7.76 -1.65
C ILE A 123 -10.65 6.25 -1.43
N ILE A 124 -10.16 5.78 -0.28
CA ILE A 124 -10.09 4.34 0.04
C ILE A 124 -11.48 3.73 0.17
N CYS A 125 -12.43 4.40 0.83
CA CYS A 125 -13.80 3.92 0.89
C CYS A 125 -14.43 3.82 -0.50
N PHE A 126 -14.19 4.82 -1.37
CA PHE A 126 -14.61 4.78 -2.76
C PHE A 126 -13.98 3.58 -3.50
N MET A 127 -12.68 3.33 -3.31
CA MET A 127 -12.00 2.17 -3.87
C MET A 127 -12.57 0.84 -3.40
N LEU A 128 -12.83 0.70 -2.11
CA LEU A 128 -13.45 -0.49 -1.54
C LEU A 128 -14.84 -0.73 -2.16
N GLY A 129 -15.63 0.33 -2.31
CA GLY A 129 -16.92 0.29 -3.02
C GLY A 129 -16.77 -0.15 -4.48
N LEU A 130 -15.80 0.40 -5.21
CA LEU A 130 -15.52 0.01 -6.59
C LEU A 130 -15.10 -1.47 -6.70
N ASN A 131 -14.24 -1.94 -5.80
CA ASN A 131 -13.82 -3.34 -5.75
C ASN A 131 -15.01 -4.28 -5.46
N LEU A 132 -15.95 -3.87 -4.61
CA LEU A 132 -17.19 -4.61 -4.36
C LEU A 132 -18.07 -4.66 -5.62
N ILE A 133 -18.20 -3.56 -6.35
CA ILE A 133 -18.95 -3.51 -7.62
C ILE A 133 -18.31 -4.46 -8.65
N VAL A 134 -16.98 -4.41 -8.80
CA VAL A 134 -16.25 -5.34 -9.68
C VAL A 134 -16.53 -6.79 -9.25
N MET A 135 -16.45 -7.11 -7.96
CA MET A 135 -16.75 -8.45 -7.44
C MET A 135 -18.16 -8.91 -7.81
N ILE A 136 -19.16 -8.04 -7.69
CA ILE A 136 -20.56 -8.31 -8.06
C ILE A 136 -20.68 -8.62 -9.56
N ILE A 137 -20.08 -7.80 -10.42
CA ILE A 137 -20.16 -7.95 -11.89
C ILE A 137 -19.49 -9.25 -12.37
N TYR A 138 -18.45 -9.70 -11.67
CA TYR A 138 -17.74 -10.95 -11.96
C TYR A 138 -18.43 -12.20 -11.40
N PHE A 139 -19.47 -12.06 -10.58
CA PHE A 139 -20.17 -13.19 -10.01
C PHE A 139 -21.12 -13.86 -11.03
N PRO A 140 -21.40 -15.18 -10.93
CA PRO A 140 -22.24 -15.91 -11.88
C PRO A 140 -23.65 -15.37 -12.15
N PHE A 141 -24.21 -14.54 -11.27
CA PHE A 141 -25.53 -13.93 -11.52
C PHE A 141 -25.49 -12.84 -12.61
N CYS A 142 -24.34 -12.23 -12.86
CA CYS A 142 -24.16 -11.17 -13.84
C CYS A 142 -23.77 -11.72 -15.23
N GLY A 143 -24.46 -12.76 -15.71
CA GLY A 143 -24.27 -13.32 -17.05
C GLY A 143 -23.25 -14.47 -17.13
N ASN A 144 -23.08 -15.02 -18.34
CA ASN A 144 -22.30 -16.23 -18.60
C ASN A 144 -20.82 -16.06 -18.21
N GLN A 145 -20.28 -17.03 -17.46
CA GLN A 145 -18.89 -17.02 -17.00
C GLN A 145 -17.95 -17.80 -17.92
N SER A 146 -18.47 -18.75 -18.72
CA SER A 146 -17.69 -19.56 -19.66
C SER A 146 -16.90 -18.76 -20.70
N GLU A 147 -17.23 -17.48 -20.91
CA GLU A 147 -16.46 -16.58 -21.77
C GLU A 147 -15.08 -16.23 -21.19
N LEU A 148 -14.96 -16.20 -19.85
CA LEU A 148 -13.77 -15.77 -19.11
C LEU A 148 -13.12 -16.90 -18.30
N PHE A 149 -13.93 -17.79 -17.73
CA PHE A 149 -13.49 -18.84 -16.83
C PHE A 149 -13.62 -20.19 -17.52
N ILE A 150 -12.51 -20.90 -17.67
CA ILE A 150 -12.50 -22.27 -18.21
C ILE A 150 -13.10 -23.28 -17.23
N TRP A 151 -13.19 -22.92 -15.94
CA TRP A 151 -13.60 -23.81 -14.86
C TRP A 151 -14.96 -24.47 -15.06
N GLU A 152 -15.91 -23.78 -15.70
CA GLU A 152 -17.22 -24.35 -16.05
C GLU A 152 -17.08 -25.59 -16.94
N ARG A 153 -16.31 -25.46 -18.03
CA ARG A 153 -16.04 -26.56 -18.98
C ARG A 153 -15.26 -27.70 -18.33
N VAL A 154 -14.29 -27.35 -17.49
CA VAL A 154 -13.49 -28.33 -16.74
C VAL A 154 -14.39 -29.12 -15.80
N CYS A 155 -15.29 -28.44 -15.08
CA CYS A 155 -16.20 -29.07 -14.16
C CYS A 155 -17.15 -30.05 -14.86
N ASP A 156 -17.75 -29.63 -15.97
CA ASP A 156 -18.66 -30.47 -16.74
C ASP A 156 -17.96 -31.71 -17.30
N ARG A 157 -16.70 -31.56 -17.73
CA ARG A 157 -15.91 -32.66 -18.30
C ARG A 157 -15.52 -33.72 -17.26
N TYR A 158 -15.08 -33.31 -16.07
CA TYR A 158 -14.50 -34.23 -15.09
C TYR A 158 -15.43 -34.65 -13.95
N PHE A 159 -16.42 -33.83 -13.58
CA PHE A 159 -17.24 -34.07 -12.39
C PHE A 159 -18.69 -34.45 -12.71
N GLY A 160 -19.13 -34.35 -13.97
CA GLY A 160 -20.46 -34.76 -14.41
C GLY A 160 -21.57 -34.09 -13.58
N ILE A 161 -22.39 -34.88 -12.88
CA ILE A 161 -23.51 -34.37 -12.06
C ILE A 161 -23.02 -33.44 -10.94
N TRP A 162 -21.80 -33.63 -10.44
CA TRP A 162 -21.22 -32.80 -9.38
C TRP A 162 -20.63 -31.48 -9.89
N SER A 163 -20.64 -31.22 -11.21
CA SER A 163 -20.03 -30.04 -11.81
C SER A 163 -20.54 -28.73 -11.20
N LYS A 164 -21.87 -28.64 -10.98
CA LYS A 164 -22.52 -27.46 -10.38
C LYS A 164 -22.04 -27.19 -8.96
N LEU A 165 -21.81 -28.23 -8.14
CA LEU A 165 -21.33 -28.06 -6.77
C LEU A 165 -19.93 -27.43 -6.76
N PHE A 166 -18.99 -28.00 -7.50
CA PHE A 166 -17.63 -27.47 -7.60
C PHE A 166 -17.60 -26.10 -8.29
N TYR A 167 -18.46 -25.85 -9.27
CA TYR A 167 -18.63 -24.54 -9.87
C TYR A 167 -19.02 -23.50 -8.81
N HIS A 168 -20.04 -23.75 -7.99
CA HIS A 168 -20.46 -22.79 -6.97
C HIS A 168 -19.41 -22.58 -5.86
N ILE A 169 -18.71 -23.63 -5.42
CA ILE A 169 -17.62 -23.51 -4.44
C ILE A 169 -16.49 -22.64 -5.00
N TYR A 170 -16.11 -22.82 -6.28
CA TYR A 170 -15.10 -22.01 -6.93
C TYR A 170 -15.44 -20.53 -6.88
N PHE A 171 -16.64 -20.14 -7.33
CA PHE A 171 -17.04 -18.73 -7.32
C PHE A 171 -17.23 -18.17 -5.90
N ALA A 172 -17.62 -19.00 -4.92
CA ALA A 172 -17.71 -18.59 -3.51
C ALA A 172 -16.35 -18.27 -2.88
N THR A 173 -15.25 -18.82 -3.39
CA THR A 173 -13.88 -18.55 -2.90
C THR A 173 -13.22 -17.33 -3.55
N ILE A 174 -13.73 -16.85 -4.69
CA ILE A 174 -13.19 -15.68 -5.40
C ILE A 174 -13.19 -14.40 -4.54
N PRO A 175 -14.24 -14.05 -3.77
CA PRO A 175 -14.23 -12.89 -2.89
C PRO A 175 -13.05 -12.85 -1.92
N SER A 176 -12.70 -13.99 -1.32
CA SER A 176 -11.56 -14.13 -0.40
C SER A 176 -10.22 -13.90 -1.12
N LEU A 177 -10.07 -14.44 -2.34
CA LEU A 177 -8.89 -14.21 -3.18
C LEU A 177 -8.75 -12.74 -3.58
N VAL A 178 -9.81 -12.12 -4.08
CA VAL A 178 -9.80 -10.71 -4.53
C VAL A 178 -9.48 -9.80 -3.36
N TYR A 179 -10.12 -10.02 -2.21
CA TYR A 179 -9.83 -9.27 -0.98
C TYR A 179 -8.35 -9.42 -0.58
N SER A 180 -7.80 -10.64 -0.61
CA SER A 180 -6.39 -10.88 -0.31
C SER A 180 -5.45 -10.22 -1.32
N GLY A 181 -5.82 -10.20 -2.60
CA GLY A 181 -5.08 -9.56 -3.68
C GLY A 181 -4.92 -8.05 -3.51
N VAL A 182 -5.96 -7.36 -3.00
CA VAL A 182 -5.90 -5.91 -2.76
C VAL A 182 -5.35 -5.55 -1.37
N ARG A 183 -5.51 -6.44 -0.37
CA ARG A 183 -5.13 -6.20 1.03
C ARG A 183 -3.66 -5.79 1.20
N LEU A 184 -2.73 -6.47 0.52
CA LEU A 184 -1.30 -6.13 0.61
C LEU A 184 -1.02 -4.70 0.14
N GLY A 185 -1.66 -4.29 -0.94
CA GLY A 185 -1.50 -2.94 -1.47
C GLY A 185 -1.99 -1.87 -0.52
N PHE A 186 -3.17 -2.08 0.07
CA PHE A 186 -3.71 -1.17 1.07
C PHE A 186 -2.89 -1.11 2.36
N ILE A 187 -2.27 -2.22 2.79
CA ILE A 187 -1.32 -2.22 3.91
C ILE A 187 -0.08 -1.38 3.59
N LEU A 188 0.46 -1.49 2.37
CA LEU A 188 1.60 -0.68 1.96
C LEU A 188 1.23 0.81 1.90
N ILE A 189 0.09 1.16 1.29
CA ILE A 189 -0.43 2.54 1.25
C ILE A 189 -0.59 3.10 2.67
N HIS A 190 -1.16 2.30 3.59
CA HIS A 190 -1.28 2.67 5.00
C HIS A 190 0.09 2.98 5.62
N GLY A 191 1.08 2.12 5.42
CA GLY A 191 2.43 2.32 5.91
C GLY A 191 3.06 3.61 5.37
N ILE A 192 3.01 3.80 4.04
CA ILE A 192 3.53 5.01 3.37
C ILE A 192 2.88 6.28 3.93
N TRP A 193 1.57 6.27 4.11
CA TRP A 193 0.84 7.42 4.62
C TRP A 193 1.21 7.76 6.07
N ASN A 194 1.32 6.74 6.91
CA ASN A 194 1.75 6.90 8.29
C ASN A 194 3.18 7.43 8.40
N LEU A 195 4.09 6.95 7.53
CA LEU A 195 5.45 7.47 7.43
C LEU A 195 5.45 8.95 7.02
N LYS A 196 4.68 9.31 5.98
CA LYS A 196 4.54 10.70 5.52
C LYS A 196 4.08 11.61 6.67
N ASN A 197 3.08 11.20 7.44
CA ASN A 197 2.59 11.99 8.56
C ASN A 197 3.67 12.21 9.62
N GLN A 198 4.49 11.19 9.93
CA GLN A 198 5.61 11.36 10.86
C GLN A 198 6.68 12.32 10.31
N VAL A 199 6.92 12.34 9.01
CA VAL A 199 7.81 13.32 8.37
C VAL A 199 7.25 14.74 8.50
N LEU A 200 5.95 14.93 8.25
CA LEU A 200 5.26 16.21 8.45
C LEU A 200 5.36 16.71 9.89
N LEU A 201 5.26 15.81 10.87
CA LEU A 201 5.44 16.16 12.29
C LEU A 201 6.88 16.61 12.59
N ILE A 202 7.89 15.96 12.00
CA ILE A 202 9.29 16.40 12.10
C ILE A 202 9.44 17.81 11.52
N ILE A 203 8.89 18.07 10.33
CA ILE A 203 8.94 19.38 9.68
C ILE A 203 8.29 20.45 10.56
N ALA A 204 7.09 20.19 11.06
CA ALA A 204 6.38 21.13 11.92
C ALA A 204 7.14 21.42 13.23
N TYR A 205 7.83 20.41 13.78
CA TYR A 205 8.66 20.59 14.97
C TYR A 205 9.92 21.40 14.68
N ILE A 206 10.58 21.19 13.53
CA ILE A 206 11.76 21.97 13.12
C ILE A 206 11.38 23.44 12.89
N LEU A 207 10.25 23.70 12.24
CA LEU A 207 9.79 25.08 12.00
C LEU A 207 9.55 25.85 13.31
N LYS A 208 9.16 25.15 14.37
CA LYS A 208 8.87 25.73 15.70
C LYS A 208 10.04 25.63 16.67
N ILE A 209 11.22 25.25 16.19
CA ILE A 209 12.34 24.87 17.08
C ILE A 209 12.79 26.02 17.98
N SER A 210 12.59 27.27 17.53
CA SER A 210 12.96 28.50 18.23
C SER A 210 11.80 29.32 18.80
N ASP A 211 10.55 28.86 18.69
CA ASP A 211 9.35 29.67 18.98
C ASP A 211 9.32 30.18 20.44
N ASP A 212 9.78 29.39 21.41
CA ASP A 212 9.80 29.78 22.83
C ASP A 212 10.79 30.92 23.15
N PHE A 213 11.57 31.34 22.15
CA PHE A 213 12.53 32.43 22.25
C PHE A 213 12.22 33.52 21.21
N ALA A 214 10.98 33.59 20.72
CA ALA A 214 10.56 34.59 19.73
C ALA A 214 10.81 36.02 20.21
N ASP A 215 10.68 36.28 21.52
CA ASP A 215 10.86 37.59 22.14
C ASP A 215 12.33 38.04 22.24
N LEU A 216 13.28 37.12 22.07
CA LEU A 216 14.71 37.45 22.10
C LEU A 216 15.19 37.91 20.72
N ASP A 217 16.04 38.94 20.71
CA ASP A 217 16.75 39.32 19.50
C ASP A 217 17.83 38.28 19.11
N ASP A 218 18.33 38.39 17.87
CA ASP A 218 19.33 37.44 17.34
C ASP A 218 20.66 37.47 18.12
N TRP A 219 21.02 38.63 18.69
CA TRP A 219 22.25 38.80 19.47
C TRP A 219 22.17 38.08 20.82
N GLN A 220 21.02 38.19 21.49
CA GLN A 220 20.68 37.52 22.72
C GLN A 220 20.59 36.00 22.50
N LYS A 221 19.97 35.54 21.41
CA LYS A 221 19.93 34.12 21.03
C LYS A 221 21.33 33.54 20.83
N LEU A 222 22.22 34.28 20.16
CA LEU A 222 23.58 33.82 19.89
C LEU A 222 24.38 33.56 21.18
N HIS A 223 24.22 34.42 22.19
CA HIS A 223 24.96 34.35 23.46
C HIS A 223 24.23 33.61 24.59
N SER A 224 22.93 33.33 24.43
CA SER A 224 22.13 32.62 25.42
C SER A 224 22.47 31.13 25.44
N VAL A 225 23.13 30.69 26.51
CA VAL A 225 23.43 29.26 26.74
C VAL A 225 22.15 28.43 26.81
N GLN A 226 21.08 28.97 27.37
CA GLN A 226 19.78 28.30 27.46
C GLN A 226 19.16 28.07 26.07
N TYR A 227 19.17 29.08 25.20
CA TYR A 227 18.70 28.95 23.82
C TYR A 227 19.51 27.89 23.07
N GLN A 228 20.84 27.98 23.12
CA GLN A 228 21.70 27.04 22.38
C GLN A 228 21.53 25.60 22.85
N ASN A 229 21.37 25.36 24.16
CA ASN A 229 21.09 24.03 24.70
C ASN A 229 19.69 23.53 24.31
N ALA A 230 18.67 24.39 24.32
CA ALA A 230 17.32 24.01 23.89
C ALA A 230 17.29 23.61 22.41
N ILE A 231 17.93 24.38 21.52
CA ILE A 231 18.07 24.04 20.10
C ILE A 231 18.80 22.70 19.93
N PHE A 232 19.89 22.49 20.67
CA PHE A 232 20.65 21.24 20.64
C PHE A 232 19.76 20.02 20.96
N GLU A 233 19.03 20.08 22.08
CA GLU A 233 18.18 18.98 22.53
C GLU A 233 17.05 18.69 21.55
N ARG A 234 16.42 19.74 21.00
CA ARG A 234 15.34 19.64 20.02
C ARG A 234 15.82 19.04 18.70
N LEU A 235 16.98 19.46 18.20
CA LEU A 235 17.59 18.85 17.02
C LEU A 235 17.92 17.38 17.25
N CYS A 236 18.51 17.04 18.40
CA CYS A 236 18.77 15.65 18.78
C CYS A 236 17.50 14.81 18.82
N LEU A 237 16.38 15.35 19.31
CA LEU A 237 15.08 14.68 19.32
C LEU A 237 14.58 14.40 17.89
N CYS A 238 14.62 15.40 17.00
CA CYS A 238 14.25 15.25 15.59
C CYS A 238 15.11 14.20 14.88
N ILE A 239 16.43 14.24 15.09
CA ILE A 239 17.37 13.29 14.48
C ILE A 239 17.09 11.88 14.97
N LYS A 240 16.89 11.69 16.29
CA LYS A 240 16.58 10.38 16.86
C LYS A 240 15.28 9.80 16.27
N HIS A 241 14.27 10.64 16.09
CA HIS A 241 13.01 10.23 15.47
C HIS A 241 13.18 9.91 13.98
N HIS A 242 13.86 10.78 13.23
CA HIS A 242 14.14 10.57 11.80
C HIS A 242 14.95 9.29 11.54
N VAL A 243 15.97 9.01 12.34
CA VAL A 243 16.77 7.78 12.26
C VAL A 243 15.90 6.55 12.54
N THR A 244 15.02 6.63 13.55
CA THR A 244 14.09 5.54 13.87
C THR A 244 13.08 5.30 12.74
N LEU A 245 12.57 6.38 12.13
CA LEU A 245 11.69 6.33 10.98
C LEU A 245 12.38 5.70 9.76
N LYS A 246 13.61 6.12 9.46
CA LYS A 246 14.42 5.55 8.36
C LYS A 246 14.70 4.06 8.56
N ARG A 247 14.93 3.62 9.79
CA ARG A 247 15.03 2.19 10.12
C ARG A 247 13.73 1.44 9.84
N HIS A 248 12.58 1.99 10.23
CA HIS A 248 11.29 1.37 9.96
C HIS A 248 11.00 1.27 8.45
N ILE A 249 11.32 2.33 7.70
CA ILE A 249 11.21 2.38 6.24
C ILE A 249 12.06 1.30 5.60
N ARG A 250 13.30 1.10 6.05
CA ARG A 250 14.17 0.04 5.53
C ARG A 250 13.54 -1.34 5.69
N GLN A 251 12.91 -1.61 6.83
CA GLN A 251 12.25 -2.90 7.07
C GLN A 251 11.02 -3.10 6.15
N ILE A 252 10.26 -2.03 5.86
CA ILE A 252 9.18 -2.09 4.87
C ILE A 252 9.76 -2.32 3.48
N HIS A 253 10.84 -1.62 3.13
CA HIS A 253 11.51 -1.74 1.84
C HIS A 253 12.05 -3.16 1.61
N GLU A 254 12.63 -3.82 2.62
CA GLU A 254 13.06 -5.23 2.53
C GLU A 254 11.91 -6.18 2.15
N ILE A 255 10.70 -5.96 2.70
CA ILE A 255 9.51 -6.76 2.33
C ILE A 255 9.06 -6.44 0.90
N VAL A 256 9.03 -5.14 0.54
CA VAL A 256 8.64 -4.70 -0.80
C VAL A 256 9.61 -5.21 -1.85
N GLU A 257 10.91 -5.22 -1.58
CA GLU A 257 11.96 -5.71 -2.48
C GLU A 257 11.78 -7.21 -2.81
N ILE A 258 11.35 -8.02 -1.84
CA ILE A 258 11.02 -9.44 -2.05
C ILE A 258 9.73 -9.58 -2.87
N ALA A 259 8.73 -8.74 -2.59
CA ALA A 259 7.39 -8.82 -3.20
C ALA A 259 7.34 -8.34 -4.65
N MET A 260 7.95 -7.18 -4.91
CA MET A 260 7.78 -6.38 -6.11
C MET A 260 8.14 -7.10 -7.42
N PRO A 261 9.23 -7.89 -7.53
CA PRO A 261 9.52 -8.59 -8.78
C PRO A 261 8.40 -9.53 -9.24
N TRP A 262 7.79 -10.26 -8.30
CA TRP A 262 6.70 -11.18 -8.60
C TRP A 262 5.42 -10.45 -8.99
N PHE A 263 5.08 -9.39 -8.26
CA PHE A 263 3.91 -8.58 -8.58
C PHE A 263 4.04 -7.88 -9.94
N LEU A 264 5.23 -7.36 -10.26
CA LEU A 264 5.51 -6.78 -11.58
C LEU A 264 5.42 -7.83 -12.69
N LEU A 265 6.02 -9.02 -12.49
CA LEU A 265 5.93 -10.12 -13.45
C LEU A 265 4.47 -10.47 -13.77
N PHE A 266 3.65 -10.69 -12.74
CA PHE A 266 2.24 -11.00 -12.94
C PHE A 266 1.48 -9.82 -13.57
N ALA A 267 1.72 -8.59 -13.15
CA ALA A 267 1.07 -7.41 -13.74
C ALA A 267 1.38 -7.28 -15.24
N THR A 268 2.64 -7.47 -15.65
CA THR A 268 3.05 -7.45 -17.05
C THR A 268 2.40 -8.60 -17.84
N LEU A 269 2.38 -9.81 -17.29
CA LEU A 269 1.73 -10.96 -17.93
C LEU A 269 0.22 -10.73 -18.11
N ILE A 270 -0.47 -10.26 -17.06
CA ILE A 270 -1.90 -9.93 -17.10
C ILE A 270 -2.17 -8.86 -18.16
N PHE A 271 -1.33 -7.82 -18.23
CA PHE A 271 -1.47 -6.75 -19.21
C PHE A 271 -1.34 -7.28 -20.65
N ILE A 272 -0.28 -8.04 -20.92
CA ILE A 272 -0.04 -8.65 -22.25
C ILE A 272 -1.20 -9.55 -22.64
N THR A 273 -1.60 -10.48 -21.78
CA THR A 273 -2.70 -11.41 -22.10
C THR A 273 -4.04 -10.69 -22.23
N SER A 274 -4.28 -9.63 -21.46
CA SER A 274 -5.48 -8.81 -21.59
C SER A 274 -5.54 -8.09 -22.94
N ILE A 275 -4.43 -7.52 -23.40
CA ILE A 275 -4.35 -6.89 -24.73
C ILE A 275 -4.61 -7.93 -25.81
N VAL A 276 -3.92 -9.08 -25.76
CA VAL A 276 -4.12 -10.17 -26.73
C VAL A 276 -5.59 -10.61 -26.74
N PHE A 277 -6.20 -10.80 -25.57
CA PHE A 277 -7.60 -11.17 -25.45
C PHE A 277 -8.52 -10.11 -26.07
N VAL A 278 -8.33 -8.83 -25.75
CA VAL A 278 -9.14 -7.74 -26.29
C VAL A 278 -9.00 -7.67 -27.80
N LEU A 279 -7.78 -7.67 -28.35
CA LEU A 279 -7.55 -7.57 -29.79
C LEU A 279 -8.17 -8.75 -30.57
N ASN A 280 -8.13 -9.97 -30.03
CA ASN A 280 -8.66 -11.15 -30.73
C ASN A 280 -10.19 -11.28 -30.62
N TYR A 281 -10.81 -10.75 -29.57
CA TYR A 281 -12.20 -11.07 -29.26
C TYR A 281 -13.15 -9.87 -29.19
N ILE A 282 -12.68 -8.62 -29.25
CA ILE A 282 -13.48 -7.40 -29.01
C ILE A 282 -14.83 -7.35 -29.77
N GLU A 283 -14.83 -7.79 -31.03
CA GLU A 283 -16.03 -7.81 -31.88
C GLU A 283 -17.04 -8.87 -31.43
N THR A 284 -16.55 -10.02 -30.96
CA THR A 284 -17.35 -11.17 -30.52
C THR A 284 -17.76 -11.11 -29.04
N MET A 285 -17.22 -10.17 -28.27
CA MET A 285 -17.49 -10.07 -26.82
C MET A 285 -18.95 -9.68 -26.56
N SER A 286 -19.56 -10.37 -25.59
CA SER A 286 -20.83 -9.93 -25.01
C SER A 286 -20.69 -8.56 -24.33
N ASN A 287 -21.80 -7.82 -24.23
CA ASN A 287 -21.80 -6.53 -23.52
C ASN A 287 -21.40 -6.67 -22.05
N VAL A 288 -21.74 -7.80 -21.43
CA VAL A 288 -21.35 -8.15 -20.06
C VAL A 288 -19.84 -8.31 -19.95
N LEU A 289 -19.21 -9.00 -20.91
CA LEU A 289 -17.76 -9.17 -20.94
C LEU A 289 -17.03 -7.84 -21.14
N LYS A 290 -17.52 -6.98 -22.03
CA LYS A 290 -17.00 -5.61 -22.23
C LYS A 290 -17.07 -4.81 -20.93
N LEU A 291 -18.18 -4.90 -20.21
CA LEU A 291 -18.35 -4.26 -18.90
C LEU A 291 -17.36 -4.78 -17.85
N ARG A 292 -17.11 -6.09 -17.80
CA ARG A 292 -16.11 -6.71 -16.90
C ARG A 292 -14.71 -6.16 -17.16
N PHE A 293 -14.25 -6.17 -18.41
CA PHE A 293 -12.93 -5.62 -18.75
C PHE A 293 -12.82 -4.12 -18.49
N CYS A 294 -13.85 -3.35 -18.83
CA CYS A 294 -13.88 -1.91 -18.57
C CYS A 294 -13.75 -1.60 -17.07
N THR A 295 -14.57 -2.25 -16.24
CA THR A 295 -14.56 -2.04 -14.78
C THR A 295 -13.26 -2.53 -14.13
N ALA A 296 -12.71 -3.67 -14.57
CA ALA A 296 -11.40 -4.15 -14.10
C ALA A 296 -10.26 -3.22 -14.50
N GLY A 297 -10.24 -2.72 -15.74
CA GLY A 297 -9.25 -1.76 -16.23
C GLY A 297 -9.30 -0.44 -15.46
N CYS A 298 -10.50 0.11 -15.23
CA CYS A 298 -10.68 1.31 -14.41
C CYS A 298 -10.20 1.10 -12.97
N ASN A 299 -10.52 -0.05 -12.36
CA ASN A 299 -10.08 -0.36 -11.00
C ASN A 299 -8.54 -0.48 -10.93
N PHE A 300 -7.93 -1.17 -11.89
CA PHE A 300 -6.46 -1.32 -11.95
C PHE A 300 -5.76 0.04 -12.12
N ALA A 301 -6.23 0.88 -13.04
CA ALA A 301 -5.68 2.22 -13.26
C ALA A 301 -5.79 3.08 -12.00
N LEU A 302 -6.93 3.04 -11.31
CA LEU A 302 -7.14 3.83 -10.10
C LEU A 302 -6.27 3.33 -8.93
N VAL A 303 -6.11 2.02 -8.77
CA VAL A 303 -5.16 1.44 -7.80
C VAL A 303 -3.76 1.96 -8.11
N LEU A 304 -3.30 1.86 -9.37
CA LEU A 304 -1.97 2.31 -9.78
C LEU A 304 -1.73 3.80 -9.47
N ILE A 305 -2.71 4.66 -9.79
CA ILE A 305 -2.65 6.10 -9.49
C ILE A 305 -2.48 6.34 -7.98
N ILE A 306 -3.27 5.65 -7.14
CA ILE A 306 -3.19 5.82 -5.68
C ILE A 306 -1.85 5.37 -5.13
N PHE A 307 -1.28 4.27 -5.65
CA PHE A 307 0.07 3.86 -5.29
C PHE A 307 1.08 4.94 -5.66
N CYS A 308 1.10 5.38 -6.92
CA CYS A 308 2.05 6.38 -7.40
C CYS A 308 1.93 7.69 -6.61
N GLU A 309 0.71 8.13 -6.32
CA GLU A 309 0.42 9.29 -5.46
C GLU A 309 0.99 9.12 -4.05
N ALA A 310 0.75 7.97 -3.42
CA ALA A 310 1.24 7.71 -2.07
C ALA A 310 2.77 7.72 -2.03
N GLY A 311 3.41 7.05 -2.98
CA GLY A 311 4.86 6.99 -3.06
C GLY A 311 5.50 8.34 -3.39
N GLN A 312 4.98 9.06 -4.40
CA GLN A 312 5.44 10.41 -4.73
C GLN A 312 5.30 11.34 -3.53
N SER A 313 4.16 11.30 -2.84
CA SER A 313 3.93 12.17 -1.69
C SER A 313 4.92 11.93 -0.54
N LEU A 314 5.38 10.69 -0.34
CA LEU A 314 6.45 10.40 0.62
C LEU A 314 7.80 10.97 0.16
N VAL A 315 8.12 10.87 -1.14
CA VAL A 315 9.34 11.44 -1.72
C VAL A 315 9.37 12.96 -1.50
N ASP A 316 8.26 13.63 -1.81
CA ASP A 316 8.16 15.09 -1.70
C ASP A 316 8.34 15.56 -0.26
N GLU A 317 7.63 14.94 0.70
CA GLU A 317 7.75 15.34 2.11
C GLU A 317 9.12 15.01 2.70
N THR A 318 9.74 13.89 2.30
CA THR A 318 11.10 13.57 2.77
C THR A 318 12.15 14.52 2.20
N GLY A 319 11.98 14.98 0.96
CA GLY A 319 12.82 16.03 0.36
C GLY A 319 12.66 17.38 1.08
N ARG A 320 11.42 17.75 1.42
CA ARG A 320 11.10 18.99 2.13
C ARG A 320 11.78 19.13 3.50
N VAL A 321 12.12 18.03 4.16
CA VAL A 321 12.92 18.07 5.41
C VAL A 321 14.25 18.77 5.19
N PHE A 322 14.94 18.48 4.08
CA PHE A 322 16.21 19.11 3.76
C PHE A 322 16.06 20.62 3.53
N GLU A 323 15.02 21.03 2.79
CA GLU A 323 14.73 22.44 2.52
C GLU A 323 14.45 23.23 3.81
N VAL A 324 13.64 22.67 4.71
CA VAL A 324 13.27 23.29 6.00
C VAL A 324 14.48 23.38 6.94
N LEU A 325 15.35 22.37 6.95
CA LEU A 325 16.61 22.45 7.70
C LEU A 325 17.54 23.52 7.12
N GLY A 326 17.60 23.65 5.80
CA GLY A 326 18.40 24.68 5.12
C GLY A 326 17.91 26.11 5.34
N SER A 327 16.60 26.31 5.50
CA SER A 327 15.99 27.62 5.77
C SER A 327 15.92 28.01 7.25
N SER A 328 16.33 27.12 8.15
CA SER A 328 16.40 27.41 9.59
C SER A 328 17.40 28.53 9.87
N SER A 329 17.23 29.28 10.97
CA SER A 329 18.14 30.37 11.37
C SER A 329 19.48 29.86 11.92
N TRP A 330 20.17 29.00 11.18
CA TRP A 330 21.42 28.35 11.59
C TRP A 330 22.58 29.34 11.82
N TYR A 331 22.49 30.54 11.24
CA TYR A 331 23.48 31.61 11.39
C TYR A 331 23.53 32.17 12.82
N ILE A 332 22.46 32.06 13.62
CA ILE A 332 22.47 32.42 15.07
C ILE A 332 22.82 31.24 15.98
N TRP A 333 23.08 30.05 15.44
CA TRP A 333 23.43 28.88 16.22
C TRP A 333 24.94 28.78 16.44
N ASN A 334 25.34 28.23 17.59
CA ASN A 334 26.75 27.96 17.87
C ASN A 334 27.31 26.83 16.98
N VAL A 335 28.64 26.66 16.99
CA VAL A 335 29.35 25.67 16.16
C VAL A 335 28.82 24.25 16.38
N LYS A 336 28.48 23.89 17.63
CA LYS A 336 27.97 22.57 17.99
C LYS A 336 26.63 22.28 17.30
N ASN A 337 25.70 23.21 17.37
CA ASN A 337 24.37 23.11 16.76
C ASN A 337 24.44 23.10 15.23
N ARG A 338 25.27 23.96 14.63
CA ARG A 338 25.51 23.96 13.18
C ARG A 338 26.06 22.62 12.68
N ARG A 339 27.00 22.01 13.41
CA ARG A 339 27.55 20.69 13.05
C ARG A 339 26.49 19.60 13.05
N ILE A 340 25.60 19.61 14.04
CA ILE A 340 24.49 18.65 14.11
C ILE A 340 23.47 18.88 13.00
N LEU A 341 23.14 20.14 12.71
CA LEU A 341 22.28 20.48 11.59
C LEU A 341 22.85 19.94 10.27
N LEU A 342 24.13 20.19 10.00
CA LEU A 342 24.80 19.69 8.78
C LEU A 342 24.73 18.17 8.69
N ASN A 343 25.03 17.46 9.79
CA ASN A 343 24.89 16.00 9.82
C ASN A 343 23.45 15.55 9.54
N PHE A 344 22.45 16.28 10.03
CA PHE A 344 21.05 15.97 9.76
C PHE A 344 20.71 16.21 8.29
N MET A 345 21.07 17.37 7.75
CA MET A 345 20.87 17.71 6.34
C MET A 345 21.52 16.68 5.41
N THR A 346 22.77 16.30 5.64
CA THR A 346 23.46 15.26 4.84
C THR A 346 22.69 13.94 4.81
N ASN A 347 22.03 13.57 5.91
CA ASN A 347 21.21 12.36 5.98
C ASN A 347 19.85 12.47 5.26
N CYS A 348 19.41 13.69 4.95
CA CYS A 348 18.16 14.01 4.26
C CYS A 348 18.34 14.39 2.78
N VAL A 349 19.59 14.50 2.28
CA VAL A 349 19.89 14.87 0.88
C VAL A 349 19.19 13.95 -0.13
N ASN A 350 19.11 12.66 0.18
CA ASN A 350 18.43 11.69 -0.68
C ASN A 350 17.03 11.42 -0.13
N PRO A 351 15.97 11.86 -0.82
CA PRO A 351 14.60 11.52 -0.47
C PRO A 351 14.41 10.00 -0.44
N ILE A 352 13.51 9.56 0.41
CA ILE A 352 13.24 8.13 0.57
C ILE A 352 12.34 7.69 -0.57
N LYS A 353 12.79 6.68 -1.32
CA LYS A 353 12.06 6.10 -2.46
C LYS A 353 11.89 4.60 -2.27
N PHE A 354 10.70 4.09 -2.58
CA PHE A 354 10.51 2.66 -2.79
C PHE A 354 10.83 2.37 -4.25
N SER A 355 11.96 1.72 -4.51
CA SER A 355 12.38 1.37 -5.86
C SER A 355 12.93 -0.06 -5.93
N PHE A 356 12.70 -0.70 -7.07
CA PHE A 356 13.24 -2.00 -7.44
C PHE A 356 13.68 -1.96 -8.91
N ALA A 357 14.92 -2.38 -9.19
CA ALA A 357 15.46 -2.42 -10.55
C ALA A 357 15.28 -1.11 -11.37
N GLY A 358 15.36 0.05 -10.71
CA GLY A 358 15.17 1.37 -11.34
C GLY A 358 13.71 1.82 -11.46
N ILE A 359 12.75 0.93 -11.22
CA ILE A 359 11.32 1.26 -11.15
C ILE A 359 11.05 1.80 -9.75
N SER A 360 10.65 3.08 -9.68
CA SER A 360 10.27 3.74 -8.44
C SER A 360 8.75 3.83 -8.35
N LEU A 361 8.21 3.69 -7.14
CA LEU A 361 6.80 3.89 -6.86
C LEU A 361 6.51 5.40 -6.82
N ASP A 362 6.63 6.05 -7.97
CA ASP A 362 6.43 7.48 -8.19
C ASP A 362 5.67 7.67 -9.52
N TYR A 363 5.40 8.92 -9.92
CA TYR A 363 4.63 9.16 -11.14
C TYR A 363 5.31 8.64 -12.43
N ARG A 364 6.61 8.33 -12.41
CA ARG A 364 7.28 7.74 -13.58
C ARG A 364 6.74 6.35 -13.88
N LEU A 365 6.36 5.58 -12.86
CA LEU A 365 5.73 4.27 -13.03
C LEU A 365 4.36 4.37 -13.71
N ALA A 366 3.60 5.44 -13.46
CA ALA A 366 2.29 5.62 -14.10
C ALA A 366 2.39 5.98 -15.59
N VAL A 367 3.53 6.54 -16.02
CA VAL A 367 3.78 7.00 -17.40
C VAL A 367 4.55 5.96 -18.23
N SER A 368 5.28 5.06 -17.57
CA SER A 368 6.04 3.96 -18.20
C SER A 368 5.11 2.82 -18.60
#